data_AF-A0A2V7M4X7-F1
#
_entry.id   AF-A0A2V7M4X7-F1
#
_cell.length_a   1.000
_cell.length_b   1.000
_cell.length_c   1.000
_cell.angle_alpha   90.00
_cell.angle_beta   90.00
_cell.angle_gamma   90.00
#
_symmetry.space_group_name_H-M   'P 1'
#
loop_
_entity.id
_entity.type
_entity.pdbx_description
1 polymer ?
#
loop_
_entity_poly.entity_id
_entity_poly.type
_entity_poly.pdbx_seq_one_letter_code
_entity_poly.pdbx_strand_id
1 'polypeptide(L)'
;MPPVSRREFAELASLAVAGIMLPGTERGRPRPPQAFALEETTVAQLQEGMKAGRLTARGVTQAYLDRIAALDRQGPTLRAVLETNPDALATADALDGERRRGKVRGPLHGIPVIVKDNIDTHDKMQTTAGSLALEGNFAVRDASIVERLRAAGAVILAKANLSEWANFRSSRSSSGWSGRGRQCRNPYVLDRTPSGSSSGSAVSVSANLCAVAVGTETDGSIVSPANTCGIVGMKPTVGLVSRAGIIPIAHSQDTAGPMAR
;
A
#
# COMPACT_ATOMS: atom_id res chain seq x y z
N MET A 1 35.23 8.70 6.87
CA MET A 1 34.53 8.19 5.68
C MET A 1 33.21 8.92 5.58
N PRO A 2 32.85 9.52 4.43
CA PRO A 2 31.54 10.15 4.28
C PRO A 2 30.42 9.08 4.35
N PRO A 3 29.23 9.42 4.87
CA PRO A 3 28.13 8.47 4.94
C PRO A 3 27.61 8.17 3.54
N VAL A 4 27.68 6.88 3.18
CA VAL A 4 27.15 6.33 1.93
C VAL A 4 25.63 6.51 1.93
N SER A 5 25.09 7.09 0.87
CA SER A 5 23.65 7.35 0.75
C SER A 5 22.87 6.06 0.45
N ARG A 6 21.56 6.04 0.79
CA ARG A 6 20.64 4.89 0.55
C ARG A 6 20.68 4.35 -0.89
N ARG A 7 21.04 5.20 -1.86
CA ARG A 7 21.12 4.88 -3.29
C ARG A 7 22.37 4.08 -3.66
N GLU A 8 23.51 4.39 -3.03
CA GLU A 8 24.79 3.75 -3.32
C GLU A 8 24.84 2.30 -2.81
N PHE A 9 24.14 1.99 -1.72
CA PHE A 9 24.09 0.63 -1.18
C PHE A 9 23.33 -0.34 -2.10
N ALA A 10 22.29 0.13 -2.81
CA ALA A 10 21.51 -0.68 -3.74
C ALA A 10 22.22 -0.90 -5.09
N GLU A 11 22.98 0.08 -5.59
CA GLU A 11 23.75 -0.06 -6.83
C GLU A 11 24.98 -0.95 -6.66
N LEU A 12 25.65 -0.92 -5.50
CA LEU A 12 26.83 -1.75 -5.23
C LEU A 12 26.52 -3.26 -5.16
N ALA A 13 25.27 -3.64 -4.86
CA ALA A 13 24.85 -5.04 -4.83
C ALA A 13 24.65 -5.67 -6.23
N SER A 14 24.68 -4.87 -7.31
CA SER A 14 24.38 -5.34 -8.67
C SER A 14 25.54 -5.27 -9.66
N LEU A 15 26.76 -4.90 -9.23
CA LEU A 15 27.97 -4.88 -10.07
C LEU A 15 29.03 -5.85 -9.57
N ALA A 16 28.76 -7.15 -9.74
CA ALA A 16 29.81 -8.14 -9.85
C ALA A 16 29.61 -8.90 -11.17
N VAL A 17 30.64 -8.87 -12.02
CA VAL A 17 30.77 -9.47 -13.36
C VAL A 17 30.34 -8.58 -14.53
N ALA A 18 31.28 -7.80 -15.06
CA ALA A 18 31.35 -7.50 -16.50
C ALA A 18 32.82 -7.26 -16.90
N GLY A 19 33.33 -8.12 -17.77
CA GLY A 19 34.66 -8.04 -18.35
C GLY A 19 34.82 -6.91 -19.36
N ILE A 20 36.07 -6.52 -19.58
CA ILE A 20 36.51 -5.47 -20.48
C ILE A 20 36.09 -5.80 -21.93
N MET A 21 35.26 -4.94 -22.54
CA MET A 21 35.00 -4.92 -23.98
C MET A 21 35.22 -3.50 -24.52
N LEU A 22 35.96 -3.42 -25.62
CA LEU A 22 36.39 -2.19 -26.30
C LEU A 22 35.20 -1.41 -26.91
N PRO A 23 35.30 -0.08 -27.09
CA PRO A 23 34.19 0.73 -27.56
C PRO A 23 33.97 0.60 -29.07
N GLY A 24 32.91 -0.11 -29.46
CA GLY A 24 32.30 -0.01 -30.78
C GLY A 24 31.24 1.09 -30.80
N THR A 25 31.26 1.93 -31.83
CA THR A 25 30.26 3.00 -32.04
C THR A 25 28.90 2.40 -32.42
N GLU A 26 28.03 2.14 -31.44
CA GLU A 26 26.63 1.84 -31.71
C GLU A 26 25.80 3.13 -31.84
N ARG A 27 25.20 3.30 -33.03
CA ARG A 27 24.18 4.32 -33.27
C ARG A 27 23.02 4.10 -32.31
N GLY A 28 22.66 5.14 -31.56
CA GLY A 28 21.65 5.11 -30.52
C GLY A 28 20.34 4.50 -31.00
N ARG A 29 20.04 3.29 -30.53
CA ARG A 29 18.67 2.78 -30.48
C ARG A 29 17.85 3.73 -29.60
N PRO A 30 16.57 4.01 -29.94
CA PRO A 30 15.71 4.77 -29.05
C PRO A 30 15.65 4.05 -27.70
N ARG A 31 16.06 4.76 -26.65
CA ARG A 31 16.00 4.28 -25.27
C ARG A 31 14.53 3.94 -24.97
N PRO A 32 14.20 2.72 -24.52
CA PRO A 32 12.83 2.43 -24.09
C PRO A 32 12.40 3.47 -23.06
N PRO A 33 11.12 3.88 -23.04
CA PRO A 33 10.63 4.87 -22.09
C PRO A 33 11.09 4.47 -20.70
N GLN A 34 11.84 5.38 -20.07
CA GLN A 34 12.47 5.12 -18.78
C GLN A 34 11.37 4.71 -17.80
N ALA A 35 11.44 3.46 -17.30
CA ALA A 35 10.45 2.93 -16.38
C ALA A 35 10.31 3.90 -15.20
N PHE A 36 9.08 4.32 -14.93
CA PHE A 36 8.77 5.18 -13.79
C PHE A 36 9.28 4.50 -12.50
N ALA A 37 10.11 5.23 -11.73
CA ALA A 37 10.60 4.73 -10.45
C ALA A 37 9.49 4.85 -9.40
N LEU A 38 8.89 3.72 -9.02
CA LEU A 38 7.90 3.65 -7.95
C LEU A 38 8.50 3.98 -6.59
N GLU A 39 9.79 3.67 -6.40
CA GLU A 39 10.49 3.86 -5.14
C GLU A 39 10.45 5.32 -4.71
N GLU A 40 10.00 5.56 -3.48
CA GLU A 40 9.99 6.86 -2.82
C GLU A 40 9.25 8.00 -3.53
N THR A 41 8.54 7.71 -4.63
CA THR A 41 7.73 8.73 -5.30
C THR A 41 6.57 9.15 -4.39
N THR A 42 6.41 10.47 -4.24
CA THR A 42 5.34 11.09 -3.45
C THR A 42 4.02 11.21 -4.23
N VAL A 43 2.91 11.35 -3.51
CA VAL A 43 1.59 11.63 -4.12
C VAL A 43 1.63 12.88 -5.01
N ALA A 44 2.33 13.94 -4.58
CA ALA A 44 2.47 15.17 -5.37
C ALA A 44 3.21 14.93 -6.69
N GLN A 45 4.31 14.17 -6.67
CA GLN A 45 5.05 13.83 -7.89
C GLN A 45 4.25 12.92 -8.83
N LEU A 46 3.46 11.97 -8.30
CA LEU A 46 2.51 11.18 -9.10
C LEU A 46 1.48 12.08 -9.78
N GLN A 47 0.89 13.03 -9.04
CA GLN A 47 -0.06 13.99 -9.60
C GLN A 47 0.56 14.86 -10.68
N GLU A 48 1.75 15.41 -10.45
CA GLU A 48 2.45 16.22 -11.46
C GLU A 48 2.82 15.40 -12.70
N GLY A 49 3.23 14.14 -12.52
CA GLY A 49 3.47 13.22 -13.64
C GLY A 49 2.21 12.94 -14.46
N MET A 50 1.07 12.72 -13.81
CA MET A 50 -0.21 12.50 -14.48
C MET A 50 -0.75 13.76 -15.14
N LYS A 51 -0.58 14.93 -14.51
CA LYS A 51 -0.96 16.24 -15.06
C LYS A 51 -0.14 16.59 -16.29
N ALA A 52 1.15 16.28 -16.29
CA ALA A 52 2.05 16.48 -17.42
C ALA A 52 1.88 15.43 -18.54
N GLY A 53 0.97 14.46 -18.40
CA GLY A 53 0.78 13.38 -19.37
C GLY A 53 1.93 12.37 -19.43
N ARG A 54 2.89 12.42 -18.49
CA ARG A 54 4.02 11.49 -18.40
C ARG A 54 3.64 10.17 -17.73
N LEU A 55 2.62 10.21 -16.86
CA LEU A 55 2.07 9.06 -16.16
C LEU A 55 0.56 8.97 -16.43
N THR A 56 0.01 7.79 -16.22
CA THR A 56 -1.43 7.55 -16.17
C THR A 56 -1.77 6.85 -14.86
N ALA A 57 -2.99 7.05 -14.34
CA ALA A 57 -3.47 6.34 -13.16
C ALA A 57 -3.40 4.81 -13.39
N ARG A 58 -3.76 4.34 -14.59
CA ARG A 58 -3.61 2.93 -14.98
C ARG A 58 -2.17 2.46 -14.90
N GLY A 59 -1.23 3.21 -15.48
CA GLY A 59 0.19 2.85 -15.50
C GLY A 59 0.78 2.77 -14.09
N VAL A 60 0.47 3.75 -13.24
CA VAL A 60 0.87 3.76 -11.83
C VAL A 60 0.25 2.58 -11.07
N THR A 61 -1.03 2.31 -11.29
CA THR A 61 -1.74 1.17 -10.66
C THR A 61 -1.13 -0.16 -11.07
N GLN A 62 -0.88 -0.37 -12.36
CA GLN A 62 -0.23 -1.58 -12.89
C GLN A 62 1.15 -1.77 -12.26
N ALA A 63 1.95 -0.71 -12.18
CA ALA A 63 3.29 -0.79 -11.63
C ALA A 63 3.27 -1.24 -10.15
N TYR A 64 2.32 -0.76 -9.33
CA TYR A 64 2.15 -1.25 -7.97
C TYR A 64 1.65 -2.71 -7.91
N LEU A 65 0.72 -3.12 -8.78
CA LEU A 65 0.26 -4.51 -8.86
C LEU A 65 1.41 -5.47 -9.23
N ASP A 66 2.26 -5.08 -10.19
CA ASP A 66 3.43 -5.86 -10.61
C ASP A 66 4.42 -6.02 -9.44
N ARG A 67 4.63 -4.95 -8.66
CA ARG A 67 5.50 -5.00 -7.48
C ARG A 67 4.90 -5.86 -6.36
N ILE A 68 3.59 -5.80 -6.12
CA ILE A 68 2.89 -6.69 -5.19
C ILE A 68 3.12 -8.15 -5.62
N ALA A 69 2.94 -8.47 -6.90
CA ALA A 69 3.14 -9.81 -7.42
C ALA A 69 4.58 -10.31 -7.20
N ALA A 70 5.58 -9.44 -7.40
CA ALA A 70 6.99 -9.77 -7.25
C ALA A 70 7.45 -9.96 -5.79
N LEU A 71 6.89 -9.20 -4.84
CA LEU A 71 7.44 -9.11 -3.47
C LEU A 71 6.53 -9.68 -2.37
N ASP A 72 5.22 -9.72 -2.56
CA ASP A 72 4.29 -10.03 -1.47
C ASP A 72 4.12 -11.53 -1.22
N ARG A 73 3.89 -12.29 -2.31
CA ARG A 73 3.73 -13.75 -2.29
C ARG A 73 4.89 -14.50 -2.92
N GLN A 74 5.79 -13.76 -3.57
CA GLN A 74 7.02 -14.25 -4.18
C GLN A 74 8.20 -13.47 -3.60
N GLY A 75 9.43 -13.82 -4.00
CA GLY A 75 10.65 -13.16 -3.52
C GLY A 75 10.72 -13.15 -1.98
N PRO A 76 10.84 -11.97 -1.32
CA PRO A 76 10.91 -11.87 0.14
C PRO A 76 9.67 -12.41 0.87
N THR A 77 8.55 -12.59 0.16
CA THR A 77 7.29 -13.13 0.70
C THR A 77 6.78 -12.31 1.87
N LEU A 78 6.55 -11.01 1.62
CA LEU A 78 6.17 -10.04 2.66
C LEU A 78 4.80 -10.34 3.30
N ARG A 79 3.84 -10.91 2.56
CA ARG A 79 2.47 -11.21 3.02
C ARG A 79 1.77 -10.02 3.67
N ALA A 80 2.01 -8.83 3.15
CA ALA A 80 1.39 -7.57 3.51
C ALA A 80 0.02 -7.38 2.87
N VAL A 81 -0.25 -8.02 1.72
CA VAL A 81 -1.52 -7.92 0.98
C VAL A 81 -2.32 -9.22 1.09
N LEU A 82 -3.58 -9.12 1.49
CA LEU A 82 -4.49 -10.27 1.53
C LEU A 82 -5.07 -10.57 0.16
N GLU A 83 -5.61 -9.55 -0.50
CA GLU A 83 -6.16 -9.63 -1.85
C GLU A 83 -6.07 -8.28 -2.55
N THR A 84 -5.83 -8.30 -3.86
CA THR A 84 -5.85 -7.12 -4.73
C THR A 84 -7.24 -6.91 -5.30
N ASN A 85 -7.62 -5.65 -5.52
CA ASN A 85 -8.90 -5.32 -6.13
C ASN A 85 -8.91 -5.72 -7.61
N PRO A 86 -9.78 -6.66 -8.04
CA PRO A 86 -9.83 -7.08 -9.44
C PRO A 86 -10.29 -5.94 -10.38
N ASP A 87 -10.97 -4.92 -9.85
CA ASP A 87 -11.47 -3.78 -10.60
C ASP A 87 -10.53 -2.54 -10.52
N ALA A 88 -9.35 -2.65 -9.88
CA ALA A 88 -8.42 -1.52 -9.69
C ALA A 88 -8.00 -0.88 -11.01
N LEU A 89 -7.60 -1.70 -11.99
CA LEU A 89 -7.14 -1.22 -13.29
C LEU A 89 -8.28 -0.54 -14.09
N ALA A 90 -9.47 -1.12 -14.07
CA ALA A 90 -10.65 -0.53 -14.71
C ALA A 90 -11.05 0.80 -14.07
N THR A 91 -10.96 0.88 -12.73
CA THR A 91 -11.18 2.14 -11.98
C THR A 91 -10.15 3.19 -12.38
N ALA A 92 -8.87 2.81 -12.49
CA ALA A 92 -7.80 3.69 -12.90
C ALA A 92 -7.98 4.22 -14.34
N ASP A 93 -8.38 3.35 -15.28
CA ASP A 93 -8.73 3.74 -16.65
C ASP A 93 -9.87 4.77 -16.70
N ALA A 94 -10.92 4.57 -15.88
CA ALA A 94 -12.02 5.51 -15.80
C ALA A 94 -11.57 6.88 -15.29
N LEU A 95 -10.69 6.92 -14.29
CA LEU A 95 -10.11 8.16 -13.74
C LEU A 95 -9.18 8.86 -14.74
N ASP A 96 -8.42 8.11 -15.54
CA ASP A 96 -7.64 8.68 -16.65
C ASP A 96 -8.57 9.29 -17.72
N GLY A 97 -9.70 8.62 -18.02
CA GLY A 97 -10.74 9.16 -18.88
C GLY A 97 -11.33 10.47 -18.35
N GLU A 98 -11.61 10.55 -17.05
CA GLU A 98 -12.06 11.79 -16.42
C GLU A 98 -11.02 12.90 -16.53
N ARG A 99 -9.74 12.60 -16.26
CA ARG A 99 -8.65 13.56 -16.37
C ARG A 99 -8.52 14.11 -17.80
N ARG A 100 -8.61 13.26 -18.82
CA ARG A 100 -8.59 13.68 -20.24
C ARG A 100 -9.74 14.62 -20.61
N ARG A 101 -10.89 14.50 -19.93
CA ARG A 101 -12.05 15.40 -20.08
C ARG A 101 -11.98 16.65 -19.17
N GLY A 102 -10.84 16.90 -18.51
CA GLY A 102 -10.67 18.02 -17.60
C GLY A 102 -11.35 17.85 -16.23
N LYS A 103 -11.86 16.64 -15.91
CA LYS A 103 -12.50 16.35 -14.62
C LYS A 103 -11.51 15.71 -13.66
N VAL A 104 -10.90 16.52 -12.81
CA VAL A 104 -10.00 16.07 -11.74
C VAL A 104 -10.68 16.24 -10.39
N ARG A 105 -10.79 15.17 -9.61
CA ARG A 105 -11.54 15.13 -8.33
C ARG A 105 -10.78 15.69 -7.13
N GLY A 106 -9.47 15.93 -7.27
CA GLY A 106 -8.61 16.49 -6.23
C GLY A 106 -7.23 15.85 -6.18
N PRO A 107 -6.46 16.06 -5.09
CA PRO A 107 -5.09 15.57 -4.96
C PRO A 107 -4.92 14.05 -4.99
N LEU A 108 -6.00 13.29 -4.74
CA LEU A 108 -5.99 11.82 -4.77
C LEU A 108 -6.47 11.23 -6.10
N HIS A 109 -6.77 12.05 -7.11
CA HIS A 109 -7.30 11.58 -8.39
C HIS A 109 -6.31 10.65 -9.12
N GLY A 110 -6.64 9.36 -9.19
CA GLY A 110 -5.81 8.31 -9.78
C GLY A 110 -4.74 7.72 -8.85
N ILE A 111 -4.75 8.06 -7.55
CA ILE A 111 -3.73 7.58 -6.61
C ILE A 111 -4.11 6.20 -6.04
N PRO A 112 -3.25 5.17 -6.15
CA PRO A 112 -3.51 3.85 -5.56
C PRO A 112 -3.34 3.85 -4.04
N VAL A 113 -4.38 3.37 -3.35
CA VAL A 113 -4.47 3.32 -1.88
C VAL A 113 -4.76 1.90 -1.43
N ILE A 114 -4.01 1.40 -0.45
CA ILE A 114 -4.32 0.13 0.23
C ILE A 114 -5.07 0.43 1.54
N VAL A 115 -6.11 -0.34 1.84
CA VAL A 115 -6.86 -0.20 3.09
C VAL A 115 -6.73 -1.48 3.91
N LYS A 116 -6.62 -1.35 5.24
CA LYS A 116 -6.59 -2.50 6.16
C LYS A 116 -7.86 -3.34 6.01
N ASP A 117 -7.74 -4.67 6.11
CA ASP A 117 -8.83 -5.62 5.86
C ASP A 117 -9.95 -5.65 6.93
N ASN A 118 -9.89 -4.78 7.95
CA ASN A 118 -11.03 -4.53 8.82
C ASN A 118 -11.90 -3.34 8.37
N ILE A 119 -11.61 -2.76 7.19
CA ILE A 119 -12.35 -1.63 6.60
C ILE A 119 -13.16 -2.15 5.43
N ASP A 120 -14.48 -1.93 5.47
CA ASP A 120 -15.41 -2.35 4.43
C ASP A 120 -15.13 -1.67 3.09
N THR A 121 -15.13 -2.46 2.02
CA THR A 121 -15.15 -2.00 0.63
C THR A 121 -16.29 -2.73 -0.09
N HIS A 122 -17.18 -1.99 -0.76
CA HIS A 122 -18.26 -2.53 -1.57
C HIS A 122 -17.79 -2.69 -3.02
N ASP A 123 -16.81 -3.57 -3.15
CA ASP A 123 -16.31 -4.10 -4.39
C ASP A 123 -16.12 -5.62 -4.25
N LYS A 124 -15.41 -6.24 -5.18
CA LYS A 124 -15.19 -7.69 -5.18
C LYS A 124 -14.08 -8.15 -4.22
N MET A 125 -13.71 -7.33 -3.24
CA MET A 125 -12.81 -7.73 -2.16
C MET A 125 -13.58 -8.00 -0.89
N GLN A 126 -13.03 -8.87 -0.05
CA GLN A 126 -13.65 -9.25 1.20
C GLN A 126 -13.22 -8.30 2.33
N THR A 127 -13.94 -8.34 3.44
CA THR A 127 -13.53 -7.66 4.69
C THR A 127 -13.58 -8.68 5.81
N THR A 128 -12.40 -9.16 6.22
CA THR A 128 -12.30 -10.38 7.04
C THR A 128 -11.68 -10.17 8.41
N ALA A 129 -11.13 -8.99 8.68
CA ALA A 129 -10.24 -8.76 9.82
C ALA A 129 -9.13 -9.83 9.97
N GLY A 130 -8.70 -10.40 8.84
CA GLY A 130 -7.73 -11.50 8.75
C GLY A 130 -8.26 -12.89 9.16
N SER A 131 -9.53 -13.00 9.55
CA SER A 131 -10.14 -14.22 10.08
C SER A 131 -10.72 -15.09 8.95
N LEU A 132 -10.44 -16.40 9.01
CA LEU A 132 -11.09 -17.38 8.13
C LEU A 132 -12.60 -17.50 8.37
N ALA A 133 -13.09 -17.11 9.55
CA ALA A 133 -14.52 -17.13 9.85
C ALA A 133 -15.34 -16.11 9.03
N LEU A 134 -14.65 -15.11 8.45
CA LEU A 134 -15.26 -14.09 7.60
C LEU A 134 -14.84 -14.25 6.12
N GLU A 135 -14.25 -15.38 5.74
CA GLU A 135 -14.00 -15.67 4.33
C GLU A 135 -15.34 -15.78 3.58
N GLY A 136 -15.44 -15.08 2.45
CA GLY A 136 -16.68 -14.86 1.70
C GLY A 136 -17.48 -13.63 2.14
N ASN A 137 -17.04 -12.88 3.17
CA ASN A 137 -17.74 -11.68 3.62
C ASN A 137 -17.47 -10.47 2.71
N PHE A 138 -18.39 -10.20 1.78
CA PHE A 138 -18.42 -8.99 0.97
C PHE A 138 -19.29 -7.93 1.64
N ALA A 139 -18.74 -6.72 1.82
CA ALA A 139 -19.48 -5.65 2.48
C ALA A 139 -20.62 -5.14 1.58
N VAL A 140 -21.80 -4.88 2.16
CA VAL A 140 -22.98 -4.37 1.43
C VAL A 140 -22.85 -2.89 1.03
N ARG A 141 -21.89 -2.17 1.62
CA ARG A 141 -21.56 -0.77 1.32
C ARG A 141 -20.12 -0.47 1.72
N ASP A 142 -19.54 0.55 1.10
CA ASP A 142 -18.21 1.05 1.47
C ASP A 142 -18.25 1.58 2.91
N ALA A 143 -17.12 1.50 3.62
CA ALA A 143 -16.91 2.30 4.82
C ALA A 143 -16.95 3.80 4.47
N SER A 144 -17.37 4.67 5.39
CA SER A 144 -17.44 6.12 5.11
C SER A 144 -16.11 6.71 4.64
N ILE A 145 -14.98 6.16 5.11
CA ILE A 145 -13.65 6.58 4.65
C ILE A 145 -13.37 6.15 3.22
N VAL A 146 -13.84 4.98 2.80
CA VAL A 146 -13.67 4.46 1.43
C VAL A 146 -14.54 5.25 0.47
N GLU A 147 -15.78 5.57 0.83
CA GLU A 147 -16.66 6.46 0.06
C GLU A 147 -15.97 7.80 -0.23
N ARG A 148 -15.36 8.41 0.80
CA ARG A 148 -14.63 9.69 0.67
C ARG A 148 -13.36 9.55 -0.17
N LEU A 149 -12.63 8.44 -0.04
CA LEU A 149 -11.46 8.16 -0.89
C LEU A 149 -11.85 8.04 -2.37
N ARG A 150 -12.91 7.28 -2.69
CA ARG A 150 -13.43 7.15 -4.06
C ARG A 150 -13.97 8.48 -4.61
N ALA A 151 -14.66 9.25 -3.77
CA ALA A 151 -15.11 10.60 -4.13
C ALA A 151 -13.93 11.54 -4.46
N ALA A 152 -12.82 11.41 -3.74
CA ALA A 152 -11.57 12.13 -4.03
C ALA A 152 -10.79 11.56 -5.24
N GLY A 153 -11.29 10.49 -5.86
CA GLY A 153 -10.70 9.85 -7.03
C GLY A 153 -9.56 8.86 -6.73
N ALA A 154 -9.44 8.36 -5.50
CA ALA A 154 -8.47 7.33 -5.18
C ALA A 154 -8.85 5.97 -5.82
N VAL A 155 -7.84 5.19 -6.19
CA VAL A 155 -8.00 3.80 -6.63
C VAL A 155 -7.78 2.90 -5.41
N ILE A 156 -8.82 2.21 -4.92
CA ILE A 156 -8.64 1.22 -3.85
C ILE A 156 -7.96 -0.01 -4.45
N LEU A 157 -6.67 -0.16 -4.14
CA LEU A 157 -5.77 -1.11 -4.79
C LEU A 157 -5.91 -2.53 -4.23
N ALA A 158 -6.00 -2.65 -2.91
CA ALA A 158 -5.95 -3.94 -2.22
C ALA A 158 -6.40 -3.84 -0.75
N LYS A 159 -6.63 -5.02 -0.14
CA LYS A 159 -6.81 -5.18 1.31
C LYS A 159 -5.48 -5.58 1.96
N ALA A 160 -5.03 -4.81 2.93
CA ALA A 160 -3.82 -5.11 3.70
C ALA A 160 -4.08 -6.15 4.79
N ASN A 161 -3.11 -7.04 4.99
CA ASN A 161 -3.05 -7.97 6.12
C ASN A 161 -2.93 -7.21 7.45
N LEU A 162 -3.26 -7.89 8.54
CA LEU A 162 -3.27 -7.35 9.89
C LEU A 162 -2.97 -8.46 10.91
N SER A 163 -2.70 -8.06 12.16
CA SER A 163 -2.91 -8.98 13.29
C SER A 163 -4.40 -9.32 13.36
N GLU A 164 -4.76 -10.60 13.32
CA GLU A 164 -6.15 -11.08 13.31
C GLU A 164 -7.01 -10.40 14.38
N TRP A 165 -8.24 -10.01 14.04
CA TRP A 165 -9.16 -9.25 14.90
C TRP A 165 -8.52 -7.99 15.49
N ALA A 166 -7.71 -7.32 14.68
CA ALA A 166 -6.94 -6.14 15.07
C ALA A 166 -6.12 -6.35 16.37
N ASN A 167 -5.57 -7.56 16.53
CA ASN A 167 -4.79 -8.03 17.68
C ASN A 167 -5.59 -8.29 18.97
N PHE A 168 -6.92 -8.23 18.94
CA PHE A 168 -7.79 -8.42 20.11
C PHE A 168 -8.33 -9.86 20.21
N ARG A 169 -7.45 -10.84 20.02
CA ARG A 169 -7.81 -12.28 19.98
C ARG A 169 -7.17 -13.11 21.09
N SER A 170 -5.96 -12.76 21.52
CA SER A 170 -5.19 -13.54 22.50
C SER A 170 -4.14 -12.67 23.18
N SER A 171 -3.85 -12.96 24.45
CA SER A 171 -2.73 -12.37 25.19
C SER A 171 -1.35 -12.86 24.73
N ARG A 172 -1.30 -13.90 23.89
CA ARG A 172 -0.08 -14.46 23.29
C ARG A 172 -0.14 -14.43 21.76
N SER A 173 -0.67 -13.34 21.21
CA SER A 173 -0.76 -13.15 19.76
C SER A 173 0.62 -12.91 19.12
N SER A 174 0.71 -13.14 17.81
CA SER A 174 1.87 -12.77 16.99
C SER A 174 1.50 -11.60 16.08
N SER A 175 2.16 -10.46 16.26
CA SER A 175 1.86 -9.27 15.47
C SER A 175 2.07 -9.50 13.98
N GLY A 176 1.08 -9.09 13.18
CA GLY A 176 1.07 -9.26 11.74
C GLY A 176 0.70 -10.66 11.24
N TRP A 177 0.36 -11.60 12.13
CA TRP A 177 -0.21 -12.89 11.76
C TRP A 177 -1.74 -12.82 11.68
N SER A 178 -2.30 -13.45 10.65
CA SER A 178 -3.71 -13.78 10.59
C SER A 178 -3.96 -15.18 10.02
N GLY A 179 -5.11 -15.78 10.33
CA GLY A 179 -5.49 -17.10 9.81
C GLY A 179 -5.54 -17.11 8.29
N ARG A 180 -6.11 -16.06 7.70
CA ARG A 180 -6.23 -15.87 6.24
C ARG A 180 -4.90 -15.47 5.59
N GLY A 181 -4.20 -14.48 6.15
CA GLY A 181 -3.00 -13.88 5.54
C GLY A 181 -1.68 -14.59 5.84
N ARG A 182 -1.65 -15.37 6.92
CA ARG A 182 -0.42 -15.85 7.58
C ARG A 182 0.44 -14.66 8.06
N GLN A 183 1.72 -14.90 8.32
CA GLN A 183 2.63 -13.92 8.91
C GLN A 183 3.08 -12.86 7.89
N CYS A 184 2.66 -11.62 8.10
CA CYS A 184 3.25 -10.43 7.47
C CYS A 184 4.67 -10.20 8.01
N ARG A 185 5.63 -9.85 7.14
CA ARG A 185 7.05 -9.73 7.49
C ARG A 185 7.54 -8.29 7.35
N ASN A 186 8.42 -7.87 8.26
CA ASN A 186 9.05 -6.55 8.18
C ASN A 186 9.99 -6.48 6.96
N PRO A 187 9.86 -5.47 6.08
CA PRO A 187 10.65 -5.40 4.86
C PRO A 187 12.12 -5.03 5.09
N TYR A 188 12.48 -4.49 6.27
CA TYR A 188 13.88 -4.24 6.63
C TYR A 188 14.61 -5.51 7.06
N VAL A 189 13.93 -6.36 7.84
CA VAL A 189 14.49 -7.63 8.33
C VAL A 189 13.36 -8.66 8.42
N LEU A 190 13.34 -9.62 7.50
CA LEU A 190 12.19 -10.51 7.26
C LEU A 190 11.82 -11.43 8.44
N ASP A 191 12.74 -11.64 9.39
CA ASP A 191 12.51 -12.44 10.60
C ASP A 191 12.12 -11.59 11.82
N ARG A 192 11.96 -10.27 11.66
CA ARG A 192 11.50 -9.35 12.70
C ARG A 192 10.04 -8.97 12.52
N THR A 193 9.43 -8.62 13.64
CA THR A 193 8.03 -8.21 13.69
C THR A 193 7.81 -6.94 12.84
N PRO A 194 6.70 -6.86 12.07
CA PRO A 194 6.23 -5.60 11.51
C PRO A 194 5.46 -4.75 12.54
N SER A 195 5.37 -5.21 13.80
CA SER A 195 4.39 -4.78 14.79
C SER A 195 2.95 -4.92 14.24
N GLY A 196 1.98 -4.23 14.82
CA GLY A 196 0.58 -4.35 14.43
C GLY A 196 -0.34 -3.45 15.26
N SER A 197 -1.65 -3.50 15.02
CA SER A 197 -2.33 -4.44 14.13
C SER A 197 -2.35 -4.04 12.64
N SER A 198 -2.05 -2.79 12.27
CA SER A 198 -2.01 -2.36 10.86
C SER A 198 -0.71 -2.75 10.14
N SER A 199 -0.26 -4.00 10.33
CA SER A 199 1.02 -4.52 9.83
C SER A 199 1.12 -4.46 8.31
N GLY A 200 0.14 -4.99 7.58
CA GLY A 200 0.14 -5.02 6.12
C GLY A 200 0.10 -3.62 5.51
N SER A 201 -0.63 -2.68 6.12
CA SER A 201 -0.64 -1.28 5.67
C SER A 201 0.75 -0.65 5.82
N ALA A 202 1.43 -0.88 6.95
CA ALA A 202 2.77 -0.34 7.17
C ALA A 202 3.81 -0.95 6.22
N VAL A 203 3.83 -2.28 6.10
CA VAL A 203 4.75 -2.99 5.20
C VAL A 203 4.50 -2.60 3.74
N SER A 204 3.24 -2.44 3.33
CA SER A 204 2.91 -2.04 1.96
C SER A 204 3.46 -0.65 1.62
N VAL A 205 3.36 0.31 2.52
CA VAL A 205 3.91 1.66 2.31
C VAL A 205 5.44 1.61 2.30
N SER A 206 6.03 0.89 3.25
CA SER A 206 7.48 0.77 3.44
C SER A 206 8.18 0.09 2.26
N ALA A 207 7.58 -0.96 1.69
CA ALA A 207 8.11 -1.67 0.53
C ALA A 207 7.65 -1.10 -0.83
N ASN A 208 7.08 0.11 -0.85
CA ASN A 208 6.51 0.76 -2.04
C ASN A 208 5.47 -0.08 -2.80
N LEU A 209 4.66 -0.88 -2.11
CA LEU A 209 3.55 -1.65 -2.70
C LEU A 209 2.30 -0.78 -2.97
N CYS A 210 2.28 0.44 -2.44
CA CYS A 210 1.27 1.45 -2.70
C CYS A 210 1.84 2.87 -2.56
N ALA A 211 1.06 3.86 -3.01
CA ALA A 211 1.40 5.27 -2.78
C ALA A 211 1.17 5.66 -1.32
N VAL A 212 0.00 5.31 -0.77
CA VAL A 212 -0.37 5.50 0.64
C VAL A 212 -1.28 4.35 1.10
N ALA A 213 -1.40 4.17 2.41
CA ALA A 213 -2.32 3.20 2.99
C ALA A 213 -3.16 3.79 4.12
N VAL A 214 -4.22 3.06 4.50
CA VAL A 214 -5.04 3.34 5.67
C VAL A 214 -4.88 2.21 6.68
N GLY A 215 -4.60 2.58 7.93
CA GLY A 215 -4.63 1.71 9.09
C GLY A 215 -5.76 2.07 10.04
N THR A 216 -5.91 1.28 11.10
CA THR A 216 -6.80 1.58 12.22
C THR A 216 -6.07 1.43 13.53
N GLU A 217 -6.38 2.29 14.50
CA GLU A 217 -5.78 2.25 15.82
C GLU A 217 -6.84 2.32 16.92
N THR A 218 -6.74 1.35 17.84
CA THR A 218 -7.34 1.38 19.18
C THR A 218 -6.28 1.86 20.17
N ASP A 219 -5.13 1.18 20.18
CA ASP A 219 -3.93 1.58 20.92
C ASP A 219 -2.69 1.09 20.15
N GLY A 220 -1.81 2.00 19.74
CA GLY A 220 -0.56 1.72 19.02
C GLY A 220 -0.67 1.16 17.59
N SER A 221 -1.85 0.71 17.16
CA SER A 221 -2.04 -0.10 15.94
C SER A 221 -1.83 0.60 14.59
N ILE A 222 -1.59 1.91 14.55
CA ILE A 222 -1.07 2.69 13.41
C ILE A 222 0.37 3.12 13.70
N VAL A 223 0.63 3.78 14.84
CA VAL A 223 1.93 4.41 15.11
C VAL A 223 3.05 3.40 15.38
N SER A 224 2.75 2.27 16.04
CA SER A 224 3.72 1.21 16.32
C SER A 224 4.21 0.47 15.06
N PRO A 225 3.33 -0.03 14.16
CA PRO A 225 3.79 -0.62 12.91
C PRO A 225 4.40 0.42 11.96
N ALA A 226 3.96 1.68 11.99
CA ALA A 226 4.62 2.75 11.23
C ALA A 226 6.07 2.96 11.67
N ASN A 227 6.31 3.11 12.98
CA ASN A 227 7.66 3.22 13.55
C ASN A 227 8.52 2.00 13.20
N THR A 228 7.98 0.80 13.37
CA THR A 228 8.69 -0.46 13.14
C THR A 228 9.05 -0.67 11.66
N CYS A 229 8.23 -0.14 10.75
CA CYS A 229 8.44 -0.21 9.30
C CYS A 229 9.03 1.10 8.72
N GLY A 230 9.53 2.02 9.55
CA GLY A 230 10.23 3.23 9.10
C GLY A 230 9.40 4.15 8.21
N ILE A 231 8.11 4.33 8.51
CA ILE A 231 7.19 5.20 7.76
C ILE A 231 6.44 6.14 8.73
N VAL A 232 5.71 7.12 8.17
CA VAL A 232 4.79 7.98 8.93
C VAL A 232 3.45 7.27 9.11
N GLY A 233 2.94 7.28 10.34
CA GLY A 233 1.58 6.87 10.68
C GLY A 233 0.94 7.90 11.61
N MET A 234 -0.28 8.32 11.31
CA MET A 234 -0.99 9.33 12.11
C MET A 234 -2.28 8.76 12.68
N LYS A 235 -2.37 8.67 14.01
CA LYS A 235 -3.63 8.43 14.71
C LYS A 235 -4.32 9.78 14.97
N PRO A 236 -5.43 10.10 14.28
CA PRO A 236 -6.14 11.34 14.55
C PRO A 236 -6.86 11.34 15.92
N THR A 237 -7.40 12.49 16.30
CA THR A 237 -8.36 12.60 17.40
C THR A 237 -9.57 11.72 17.11
N VAL A 238 -10.04 10.98 18.12
CA VAL A 238 -11.24 10.15 18.02
C VAL A 238 -12.43 11.03 17.64
N GLY A 239 -13.16 10.65 16.60
CA GLY A 239 -14.28 11.42 16.04
C GLY A 239 -13.94 12.29 14.82
N LEU A 240 -12.66 12.57 14.54
CA LEU A 240 -12.28 13.29 13.30
C LEU A 240 -12.60 12.48 12.04
N VAL A 241 -12.43 11.17 12.13
CA VAL A 241 -12.68 10.22 11.03
C VAL A 241 -13.79 9.26 11.46
N SER A 242 -14.82 9.13 10.61
CA SER A 242 -15.91 8.16 10.83
C SER A 242 -15.36 6.73 10.90
N ARG A 243 -15.92 5.93 11.81
CA ARG A 243 -15.61 4.49 11.91
C ARG A 243 -16.74 3.59 11.38
N ALA A 244 -17.73 4.16 10.71
CA ALA A 244 -18.79 3.37 10.08
C ALA A 244 -18.20 2.49 8.96
N GLY A 245 -18.55 1.20 8.96
CA GLY A 245 -17.99 0.19 8.06
C GLY A 245 -16.57 -0.26 8.44
N ILE A 246 -16.22 -0.22 9.72
CA ILE A 246 -14.95 -0.76 10.23
C ILE A 246 -15.28 -1.79 11.31
N ILE A 247 -14.73 -3.01 11.19
CA ILE A 247 -14.84 -4.04 12.22
C ILE A 247 -14.15 -3.49 13.49
N PRO A 248 -14.91 -3.26 14.59
CA PRO A 248 -14.45 -2.46 15.72
C PRO A 248 -13.69 -3.28 16.77
N ILE A 249 -13.04 -2.57 17.70
CA ILE A 249 -12.64 -3.09 19.02
C ILE A 249 -13.32 -2.26 20.12
N ALA A 250 -12.99 -0.97 20.22
CA ALA A 250 -13.43 -0.11 21.31
C ALA A 250 -13.81 1.29 20.81
N HIS A 251 -15.11 1.60 20.86
CA HIS A 251 -15.64 2.86 20.35
C HIS A 251 -15.07 4.12 21.05
N SER A 252 -14.52 4.00 22.26
CA SER A 252 -13.88 5.10 22.97
C SER A 252 -12.50 5.47 22.41
N GLN A 253 -11.87 4.58 21.63
CA GLN A 253 -10.48 4.72 21.21
C GLN A 253 -10.29 4.56 19.70
N ASP A 254 -11.12 3.74 19.05
CA ASP A 254 -10.99 3.38 17.65
C ASP A 254 -11.01 4.60 16.73
N THR A 255 -10.06 4.63 15.81
CA THR A 255 -10.05 5.56 14.68
C THR A 255 -9.25 4.99 13.50
N ALA A 256 -9.61 5.38 12.28
CA ALA A 256 -8.81 5.12 11.09
C ALA A 256 -7.82 6.27 10.86
N GLY A 257 -6.67 5.97 10.27
CA GLY A 257 -5.64 6.99 10.03
C GLY A 257 -4.72 6.67 8.86
N PRO A 258 -4.10 7.69 8.24
CA PRO A 258 -3.23 7.53 7.09
C PRO A 258 -1.87 6.97 7.50
N MET A 259 -1.27 6.22 6.57
CA MET A 259 0.10 5.70 6.64
C MET A 259 0.80 6.00 5.30
N ALA A 260 1.96 6.64 5.35
CA ALA A 260 2.70 7.11 4.17
C ALA A 260 4.21 7.19 4.44
N ARG A 261 5.04 7.28 3.40
CA ARG A 261 6.49 7.48 3.53
C ARG A 261 6.82 8.93 3.88
#